data_AF-A0A967WEG8-F1
#
_entry.id   AF-A0A967WEG8-F1
#
_cell.length_a   1.000
_cell.length_b   1.000
_cell.length_c   1.000
_cell.angle_alpha   90.00
_cell.angle_beta   90.00
_cell.angle_gamma   90.00
#
_symmetry.space_group_name_H-M   'P 1'
#
loop_
_entity.id
_entity.type
_entity.pdbx_description
1 polymer ?
#
loop_
_entity_poly.entity_id
_entity_poly.type
_entity_poly.pdbx_seq_one_letter_code
_entity_poly.pdbx_strand_id
1 'polypeptide(L)'
;MEFERTVINDAFLVTLFQILTENPRMTATEVLERTREKGMLIAPTAGRLQAEYLAPMISREIDVLQRQGLIPEPPPILAEAGGLFGVEYDSPMSRMLRAENASGFQRSLETAATVAQMTGDISIMDHFDFDKAIPGLNDINGMPVDWTRSEKEVAAIRESRKQQAEQQMMMENAQGLAGAVESMNALGGQGGGGTTQG
;
A
#
# COMPACT_ATOMS: atom_id res chain seq x y z
N MET A 1 -3.65 25.95 45.05
CA MET A 1 -3.02 24.62 45.25
C MET A 1 -3.47 23.57 44.23
N GLU A 2 -4.76 23.22 44.10
CA GLU A 2 -5.18 22.26 43.05
C GLU A 2 -5.02 22.80 41.63
N PHE A 3 -5.42 24.06 41.38
CA PHE A 3 -5.28 24.68 40.06
C PHE A 3 -3.82 24.73 39.57
N GLU A 4 -2.87 25.06 40.45
CA GLU A 4 -1.44 25.11 40.11
C GLU A 4 -0.89 23.72 39.76
N ARG A 5 -1.35 22.67 40.46
CA ARG A 5 -1.00 21.28 40.12
C ARG A 5 -1.56 20.87 38.76
N THR A 6 -2.81 21.22 38.46
CA THR A 6 -3.43 20.88 37.17
C THR A 6 -2.67 21.55 36.02
N VAL A 7 -2.34 22.84 36.13
CA VAL A 7 -1.58 23.56 35.11
C VAL A 7 -0.19 22.94 34.88
N ILE A 8 0.50 22.55 35.96
CA ILE A 8 1.79 21.86 35.85
C ILE A 8 1.62 20.49 35.18
N ASN A 9 0.66 19.69 35.61
CA ASN A 9 0.40 18.37 35.05
C ASN A 9 0.03 18.45 33.55
N ASP A 10 -0.78 19.43 33.16
CA ASP A 10 -1.15 19.67 31.77
C ASP A 10 0.07 20.08 30.95
N ALA A 11 0.92 20.97 31.47
CA ALA A 11 2.16 21.39 30.80
C ALA A 11 3.15 20.24 30.61
N PHE A 12 3.20 19.28 31.54
CA PHE A 12 4.00 18.05 31.43
C PHE A 12 3.25 16.88 30.77
N LEU A 13 2.07 17.12 30.19
CA LEU A 13 1.24 16.12 29.50
C LEU A 13 0.81 14.93 30.39
N VAL A 14 0.95 15.04 31.72
CA VAL A 14 0.66 13.98 32.68
C VAL A 14 -0.82 13.59 32.61
N THR A 15 -1.69 14.58 32.55
CA THR A 15 -3.15 14.45 32.39
C THR A 15 -3.54 13.74 31.09
N LEU A 16 -2.68 13.86 30.07
CA LEU A 16 -2.89 13.23 28.78
C LEU A 16 -2.70 11.71 28.86
N PHE A 17 -1.72 11.24 29.63
CA PHE A 17 -1.43 9.81 29.84
C PHE A 17 -2.27 9.18 30.97
N GLN A 18 -2.62 9.93 32.03
CA GLN A 18 -3.38 9.42 33.18
C GLN A 18 -4.75 8.82 32.81
N ILE A 19 -5.45 9.41 31.84
CA ILE A 19 -6.77 8.95 31.41
C ILE A 19 -6.75 7.53 30.80
N LEU A 20 -5.63 7.09 30.20
CA LEU A 20 -5.49 5.73 29.66
C LEU A 20 -5.37 4.69 30.78
N THR A 21 -4.92 5.10 31.96
CA THR A 21 -4.71 4.24 33.14
C THR A 21 -5.85 4.29 34.17
N GLU A 22 -6.58 5.41 34.26
CA GLU A 22 -7.56 5.62 35.33
C GLU A 22 -8.97 5.06 35.05
N ASN A 23 -9.32 4.74 33.80
CA ASN A 23 -10.64 4.19 33.43
C ASN A 23 -10.55 2.78 32.81
N PRO A 24 -10.34 1.72 33.61
CA PRO A 24 -10.28 0.33 33.11
C PRO A 24 -11.61 -0.24 32.59
N ARG A 25 -12.68 0.56 32.50
CA ARG A 25 -14.02 0.18 32.00
C ARG A 25 -14.36 0.78 30.63
N MET A 26 -13.36 1.15 29.82
CA MET A 26 -13.61 1.66 28.47
C MET A 26 -13.78 0.50 27.47
N THR A 27 -14.64 0.72 26.47
CA THR A 27 -14.77 -0.22 25.34
C THR A 27 -13.56 -0.09 24.39
N ALA A 28 -13.26 -1.14 23.62
CA ALA A 28 -12.11 -1.13 22.70
C ALA A 28 -12.14 0.05 21.71
N THR A 29 -13.33 0.41 21.22
CA THR A 29 -13.53 1.56 20.32
C THR A 29 -13.28 2.89 21.02
N GLU A 30 -13.76 3.05 22.26
CA GLU A 30 -13.55 4.27 23.03
C GLU A 30 -12.09 4.50 23.38
N VAL A 31 -11.34 3.43 23.67
CA VAL A 31 -9.88 3.51 23.88
C VAL A 31 -9.18 3.97 22.62
N LEU A 32 -9.55 3.46 21.45
CA LEU A 32 -8.96 3.86 20.17
C LEU A 32 -9.25 5.33 19.85
N GLU A 33 -10.49 5.78 19.99
CA GLU A 33 -10.87 7.18 19.75
C GLU A 33 -10.17 8.15 20.71
N ARG A 34 -10.12 7.83 22.02
CA ARG A 34 -9.39 8.66 22.99
C ARG A 34 -7.89 8.69 22.72
N THR A 35 -7.31 7.55 22.34
CA THR A 35 -5.88 7.48 21.97
C THR A 35 -5.61 8.33 20.73
N ARG A 36 -6.53 8.35 19.76
CA ARG A 36 -6.45 9.20 18.56
C ARG A 36 -6.53 10.68 18.92
N GLU A 37 -7.54 11.11 19.68
CA GLU A 37 -7.72 12.51 20.10
C GLU A 37 -6.50 13.04 20.86
N LYS A 38 -5.99 12.26 21.82
CA LYS A 38 -4.80 12.61 22.60
C LYS A 38 -3.52 12.55 21.76
N GLY A 39 -3.42 11.59 20.84
CA GLY A 39 -2.32 11.50 19.89
C GLY A 39 -2.21 12.76 19.04
N MET A 40 -3.34 13.32 18.58
CA MET A 40 -3.37 14.60 17.85
C MET A 40 -2.85 15.78 18.69
N LEU A 41 -3.06 15.78 20.01
CA LEU A 41 -2.55 16.83 20.89
C LEU A 41 -1.01 16.75 21.07
N ILE A 42 -0.43 15.56 21.00
CA ILE A 42 1.04 15.36 21.09
C ILE A 42 1.72 15.55 19.74
N ALA A 43 1.02 15.28 18.64
CA ALA A 43 1.60 15.21 17.29
C ALA A 43 2.48 16.44 16.91
N PRO A 44 2.10 17.70 17.20
CA PRO A 44 2.95 18.85 16.89
C PRO A 44 4.26 18.85 17.68
N THR A 45 4.22 18.52 18.98
CA THR A 45 5.40 18.48 19.85
C THR A 45 6.33 17.33 19.43
N ALA A 46 5.77 16.16 19.14
CA ALA A 46 6.52 15.03 18.62
C ALA A 46 7.15 15.33 17.25
N GLY A 47 6.41 15.97 16.35
CA GLY A 47 6.91 16.38 15.03
C GLY A 47 8.08 17.37 15.13
N ARG A 48 8.02 18.33 16.06
CA ARG A 48 9.15 19.23 16.33
C ARG A 48 10.35 18.51 16.92
N LEU A 49 10.15 17.62 17.89
CA LEU A 49 11.24 16.78 18.43
C LEU A 49 11.89 15.92 17.33
N GLN A 50 11.09 15.40 16.40
CA GLN A 50 11.58 14.64 15.25
C GLN A 50 12.39 15.53 14.30
N ALA A 51 11.83 16.66 13.86
CA ALA A 51 12.47 17.53 12.86
C ALA A 51 13.69 18.31 13.41
N GLU A 52 13.60 18.83 14.64
CA GLU A 52 14.59 19.76 15.21
C GLU A 52 15.66 19.07 16.06
N TYR A 53 15.41 17.85 16.56
CA TYR A 53 16.33 17.16 17.48
C TYR A 53 16.75 15.77 16.99
N LEU A 54 15.80 14.88 16.76
CA LEU A 54 16.13 13.49 16.40
C LEU A 54 16.72 13.40 14.99
N ALA A 55 16.16 14.11 14.00
CA ALA A 55 16.66 14.08 12.63
C ALA A 55 18.13 14.54 12.53
N PRO A 56 18.54 15.71 13.06
CA PRO A 56 19.94 16.12 13.01
C PRO A 56 20.86 15.20 13.85
N MET A 57 20.35 14.62 14.94
CA MET A 57 21.11 13.64 15.74
C MET A 57 21.38 12.36 14.94
N ILE A 58 20.36 11.78 14.32
CA ILE A 58 20.49 10.56 13.50
C ILE A 58 21.44 10.80 12.33
N SER A 59 21.31 11.92 11.62
CA SER A 59 22.22 12.27 10.52
C SER A 59 23.68 12.34 11.01
N ARG A 60 23.92 12.98 12.15
CA ARG A 60 25.26 13.08 12.75
C ARG A 60 25.81 11.71 13.15
N GLU A 61 24.99 10.85 13.74
CA GLU A 61 25.43 9.51 14.15
C GLU A 61 25.81 8.65 12.95
N ILE A 62 25.01 8.68 11.87
CA ILE A 62 25.33 7.99 10.61
C ILE A 62 26.67 8.49 10.05
N ASP A 63 26.89 9.80 9.98
CA ASP A 63 28.15 10.39 9.50
C ASP A 63 29.36 9.92 10.33
N VAL A 64 29.22 9.88 11.66
CA VAL A 64 30.29 9.43 12.56
C VAL A 64 30.58 7.94 12.36
N LEU A 65 29.54 7.11 12.29
CA LEU A 65 29.69 5.67 12.08
C LEU A 65 30.28 5.36 10.70
N GLN A 66 29.91 6.13 9.67
CA GLN A 66 30.48 6.01 8.33
C GLN A 66 31.98 6.31 8.32
N ARG A 67 32.40 7.40 9.00
CA ARG A 67 33.83 7.75 9.13
C ARG A 67 34.62 6.70 9.90
N GLN A 68 33.98 6.00 10.84
CA GLN A 68 34.60 4.92 11.61
C GLN A 68 34.58 3.57 10.88
N GLY A 69 33.89 3.47 9.73
CA GLY A 69 33.74 2.21 9.00
C GLY A 69 32.90 1.16 9.74
N LEU A 70 32.00 1.60 10.64
CA LEU A 70 31.18 0.71 11.47
C LEU A 70 29.82 0.35 10.87
N ILE A 71 29.44 0.99 9.76
CA ILE A 71 28.23 0.68 9.00
C ILE A 71 28.57 -0.05 7.69
N PRO A 72 27.67 -0.90 7.17
CA PRO A 72 27.83 -1.51 5.85
C PRO A 72 28.03 -0.47 4.77
N GLU A 73 28.63 -0.89 3.65
CA GLU A 73 28.73 -0.04 2.47
C GLU A 73 27.32 0.37 2.01
N PRO A 74 27.09 1.67 1.75
CA PRO A 74 25.76 2.15 1.38
C PRO A 74 25.29 1.46 0.08
N PRO A 75 24.01 1.07 -0.01
CA PRO A 75 23.45 0.54 -1.24
C PRO A 75 23.66 1.50 -2.43
N PRO A 76 23.77 0.99 -3.68
CA PRO A 76 23.99 1.82 -4.87
C PRO A 76 22.99 2.97 -5.02
N ILE A 77 21.74 2.75 -4.63
CA ILE A 77 20.68 3.78 -4.69
C ILE A 77 20.99 5.01 -3.82
N LEU A 78 21.69 4.85 -2.69
CA LEU A 78 22.13 5.98 -1.86
C LEU A 78 23.34 6.69 -2.47
N ALA A 79 24.23 5.96 -3.13
CA ALA A 79 25.36 6.55 -3.85
C ALA A 79 24.88 7.39 -5.05
N GLU A 80 23.89 6.89 -5.80
CA GLU A 80 23.24 7.60 -6.91
C GLU A 80 22.50 8.86 -6.43
N ALA A 81 21.90 8.81 -5.24
CA ALA A 81 21.26 9.96 -4.59
C ALA A 81 22.26 10.98 -3.98
N GLY A 82 23.57 10.81 -4.20
CA GLY A 82 24.60 11.71 -3.67
C GLY A 82 24.77 11.63 -2.15
N GLY A 83 24.39 10.50 -1.54
CA GLY A 83 24.43 10.31 -0.08
C GLY A 83 23.30 11.02 0.68
N LEU A 84 22.31 11.58 -0.02
CA LEU A 84 21.14 12.18 0.59
C LEU A 84 20.19 11.07 1.07
N PHE A 85 19.76 11.16 2.34
CA PHE A 85 18.74 10.29 2.91
C PHE A 85 17.74 11.11 3.73
N GLY A 86 16.49 10.69 3.72
CA GLY A 86 15.44 11.19 4.59
C GLY A 86 15.27 10.27 5.79
N VAL A 87 15.10 10.84 6.98
CA VAL A 87 14.72 10.06 8.18
C VAL A 87 13.21 9.98 8.23
N GLU A 88 12.66 8.79 8.04
CA GLU A 88 11.24 8.52 8.26
C GLU A 88 11.03 7.82 9.61
N TYR A 89 10.11 8.35 10.42
CA TYR A 89 9.76 7.77 11.71
C TYR A 89 8.56 6.84 11.56
N ASP A 90 8.83 5.53 11.48
CA ASP A 90 7.78 4.52 11.61
C ASP A 90 7.43 4.32 13.09
N SER A 91 6.39 5.02 13.54
CA SER A 91 5.85 4.87 14.90
C SER A 91 4.36 4.60 14.83
N PRO A 92 3.76 3.92 15.83
CA PRO A 92 2.31 3.76 15.91
C PRO A 92 1.55 5.08 15.77
N MET A 93 2.09 6.18 16.32
CA MET A 93 1.52 7.51 16.19
C MET A 93 1.60 8.05 14.74
N SER A 94 2.76 7.90 14.09
CA SER A 94 2.94 8.28 12.67
C SER A 94 1.93 7.54 11.78
N ARG A 95 1.74 6.24 12.02
CA ARG A 95 0.75 5.41 11.33
C ARG A 95 -0.68 5.84 11.63
N MET A 96 -1.01 6.14 12.90
CA MET A 96 -2.33 6.67 13.29
C MET A 96 -2.67 8.00 12.61
N LEU A 97 -1.69 8.90 12.44
CA LEU A 97 -1.87 10.16 11.72
C LEU A 97 -2.20 9.90 10.24
N ARG A 98 -1.55 8.91 9.62
CA ARG A 98 -1.79 8.52 8.22
C ARG A 98 -3.01 7.61 8.04
N ALA A 99 -3.55 7.02 9.10
CA ALA A 99 -4.69 6.10 9.05
C ALA A 99 -5.96 6.74 8.45
N GLU A 100 -6.10 8.06 8.56
CA GLU A 100 -7.21 8.79 7.92
C GLU A 100 -7.11 8.73 6.39
N ASN A 101 -5.90 8.85 5.83
CA ASN A 101 -5.67 8.75 4.40
C ASN A 101 -6.02 7.35 3.90
N ALA A 102 -5.63 6.30 4.65
CA ALA A 102 -6.00 4.92 4.33
C ALA A 102 -7.51 4.72 4.33
N SER A 103 -8.19 5.23 5.35
CA SER A 103 -9.65 5.16 5.47
C SER A 103 -10.37 5.95 4.37
N GLY A 104 -9.84 7.13 4.01
CA GLY A 104 -10.35 7.95 2.92
C GLY A 104 -10.21 7.27 1.55
N PHE A 105 -9.07 6.62 1.31
CA PHE A 105 -8.84 5.84 0.09
C PHE A 105 -9.83 4.67 -0.02
N GLN A 106 -10.02 3.87 1.03
CA GLN A 106 -10.96 2.74 1.02
C GLN A 106 -12.38 3.18 0.70
N ARG A 107 -12.90 4.22 1.37
CA ARG A 107 -14.25 4.75 1.08
C ARG A 107 -14.38 5.26 -0.35
N SER A 108 -13.34 5.94 -0.85
CA SER A 108 -13.33 6.45 -2.23
C SER A 108 -13.34 5.32 -3.24
N LEU A 109 -12.57 4.26 -2.99
CA LEU A 109 -12.52 3.05 -3.80
C LEU A 109 -13.86 2.29 -3.81
N GLU A 110 -14.50 2.13 -2.65
CA GLU A 110 -15.83 1.50 -2.54
C GLU A 110 -16.89 2.28 -3.33
N THR A 111 -16.84 3.62 -3.24
CA THR A 111 -17.74 4.50 -3.99
C THR A 111 -17.50 4.34 -5.49
N ALA A 112 -16.24 4.42 -5.94
CA ALA A 112 -15.88 4.25 -7.34
C ALA A 112 -16.29 2.88 -7.90
N ALA A 113 -16.05 1.80 -7.14
CA ALA A 113 -16.46 0.45 -7.52
C ALA A 113 -17.98 0.33 -7.69
N THR A 114 -18.75 0.94 -6.80
CA THR A 114 -20.22 0.99 -6.90
C THR A 114 -20.68 1.72 -8.15
N VAL A 115 -20.07 2.88 -8.46
CA VAL A 115 -20.42 3.65 -9.66
C VAL A 115 -20.02 2.89 -10.93
N ALA A 116 -18.84 2.27 -10.96
CA ALA A 116 -18.39 1.45 -12.09
C ALA A 116 -19.34 0.27 -12.35
N GLN A 117 -19.82 -0.41 -11.30
CA GLN A 117 -20.82 -1.47 -11.43
C GLN A 117 -22.17 -0.96 -11.93
N MET A 118 -22.63 0.18 -11.43
CA MET A 118 -23.93 0.77 -11.79
C MET A 118 -23.95 1.30 -13.24
N THR A 119 -22.84 1.91 -13.68
CA THR A 119 -22.71 2.52 -15.01
C THR A 119 -22.18 1.55 -16.07
N GLY A 120 -21.54 0.46 -15.65
CA GLY A 120 -20.78 -0.43 -16.54
C GLY A 120 -19.44 0.16 -17.01
N ASP A 121 -19.06 1.34 -16.52
CA ASP A 121 -17.83 2.03 -16.92
C ASP A 121 -16.69 1.75 -15.92
N ILE A 122 -15.76 0.88 -16.33
CA ILE A 122 -14.60 0.49 -15.52
C ILE A 122 -13.54 1.61 -15.47
N SER A 123 -13.54 2.55 -16.42
CA SER A 123 -12.52 3.62 -16.50
C SER A 123 -12.54 4.56 -15.29
N ILE A 124 -13.63 4.59 -14.53
CA ILE A 124 -13.74 5.29 -13.24
C ILE A 124 -12.63 4.84 -12.26
N MET A 125 -12.18 3.58 -12.38
CA MET A 125 -11.11 3.02 -11.55
C MET A 125 -9.71 3.50 -11.97
N ASP A 126 -9.54 4.10 -13.16
CA ASP A 126 -8.24 4.57 -13.68
C ASP A 126 -7.71 5.79 -12.90
N HIS A 127 -8.56 6.43 -12.11
CA HIS A 127 -8.15 7.50 -11.21
C HIS A 127 -7.31 7.02 -10.01
N PHE A 128 -7.23 5.70 -9.77
CA PHE A 128 -6.52 5.12 -8.64
C PHE A 128 -5.19 4.48 -9.07
N ASP A 129 -4.08 5.01 -8.56
CA ASP A 129 -2.75 4.42 -8.72
C ASP A 129 -2.55 3.33 -7.65
N PHE A 130 -2.95 2.09 -7.96
CA PHE A 130 -2.81 0.95 -7.05
C PHE A 130 -1.35 0.56 -6.79
N ASP A 131 -0.43 0.91 -7.69
CA ASP A 131 1.00 0.62 -7.52
C ASP A 131 1.61 1.46 -6.41
N LYS A 132 1.07 2.65 -6.14
CA LYS A 132 1.44 3.47 -4.98
C LYS A 132 0.52 3.27 -3.79
N ALA A 133 -0.78 3.08 -4.02
CA ALA A 133 -1.76 2.99 -2.95
C ALA A 133 -1.59 1.73 -2.11
N ILE A 134 -1.34 0.56 -2.72
CA ILE A 134 -1.20 -0.69 -1.97
C ILE A 134 0.05 -0.68 -1.07
N PRO A 135 1.26 -0.31 -1.53
CA PRO A 135 2.41 -0.15 -0.65
C PRO A 135 2.17 0.86 0.47
N GLY A 136 1.54 2.01 0.17
CA GLY A 136 1.21 3.01 1.19
C GLY A 136 0.22 2.50 2.24
N LEU A 137 -0.79 1.73 1.84
CA LEU A 137 -1.72 1.09 2.78
C LEU A 137 -1.03 0.04 3.66
N ASN A 138 -0.12 -0.74 3.08
CA ASN A 138 0.65 -1.73 3.83
C ASN A 138 1.52 -1.07 4.92
N ASP A 139 2.19 0.04 4.58
CA ASP A 139 2.95 0.86 5.53
C ASP A 139 2.07 1.39 6.67
N ILE A 140 0.95 2.03 6.33
CA ILE A 140 0.01 2.58 7.32
C ILE A 140 -0.55 1.48 8.24
N ASN A 141 -0.81 0.29 7.71
CA ASN A 141 -1.33 -0.84 8.47
C ASN A 141 -0.23 -1.58 9.28
N GLY A 142 1.04 -1.18 9.14
CA GLY A 142 2.17 -1.80 9.85
C GLY A 142 2.49 -3.22 9.35
N MET A 143 2.25 -3.50 8.08
CA MET A 143 2.60 -4.79 7.48
C MET A 143 4.12 -4.94 7.39
N PRO A 144 4.71 -6.04 7.92
CA PRO A 144 6.15 -6.28 7.80
C PRO A 144 6.59 -6.29 6.33
N VAL A 145 7.69 -5.59 6.03
CA VAL A 145 8.24 -5.52 4.66
C VAL A 145 8.58 -6.91 4.12
N ASP A 146 9.03 -7.82 4.98
CA ASP A 146 9.32 -9.21 4.64
C ASP A 146 8.10 -10.01 4.14
N TRP A 147 6.88 -9.50 4.35
CA TRP A 147 5.64 -10.10 3.86
C TRP A 147 5.18 -9.49 2.53
N THR A 148 5.90 -8.49 2.03
CA THR A 148 5.64 -7.84 0.73
C THR A 148 6.58 -8.40 -0.35
N ARG A 149 6.16 -8.32 -1.61
CA ARG A 149 7.03 -8.62 -2.75
C ARG A 149 7.73 -7.34 -3.19
N SER A 150 8.95 -7.47 -3.68
CA SER A 150 9.66 -6.38 -4.32
C SER A 150 8.99 -5.96 -5.64
N GLU A 151 9.20 -4.71 -6.05
CA GLU A 151 8.68 -4.20 -7.32
C GLU A 151 9.11 -5.05 -8.52
N LYS A 152 10.34 -5.57 -8.50
CA LYS A 152 10.88 -6.45 -9.54
C LYS A 152 10.12 -7.77 -9.63
N GLU A 153 9.77 -8.37 -8.50
CA GLU A 153 8.99 -9.61 -8.47
C GLU A 153 7.56 -9.37 -8.96
N VAL A 154 6.94 -8.26 -8.57
CA VAL A 154 5.59 -7.90 -9.04
C VAL A 154 5.58 -7.65 -10.56
N ALA A 155 6.60 -6.96 -11.08
CA ALA A 155 6.76 -6.73 -12.51
C ALA A 155 6.93 -8.05 -13.28
N ALA A 156 7.78 -8.95 -12.79
CA ALA A 156 7.98 -10.27 -13.40
C ALA A 156 6.68 -11.11 -13.43
N ILE A 157 5.89 -11.08 -12.35
CA ILE A 157 4.60 -11.78 -12.28
C ILE A 157 3.59 -11.18 -13.26
N ARG A 158 3.60 -9.85 -13.47
CA ARG A 158 2.72 -9.18 -14.44
C ARG A 158 3.10 -9.52 -15.87
N GLU A 159 4.38 -9.50 -16.18
CA GLU A 159 4.90 -9.89 -17.49
C GLU A 159 4.58 -11.34 -17.81
N SER A 160 4.79 -12.25 -16.86
CA SER A 160 4.40 -13.66 -17.02
C SER A 160 2.90 -13.82 -17.25
N ARG A 161 2.04 -13.06 -16.56
CA ARG A 161 0.59 -13.10 -16.79
C ARG A 161 0.21 -12.57 -18.17
N LYS A 162 0.88 -11.53 -18.65
CA LYS A 162 0.66 -10.98 -19.99
C LYS A 162 1.02 -12.00 -21.07
N GLN A 163 2.18 -12.64 -20.96
CA GLN A 163 2.62 -13.69 -21.89
C GLN A 163 1.68 -14.89 -21.89
N GLN A 164 1.20 -15.32 -20.71
CA GLN A 164 0.21 -16.39 -20.61
C GLN A 164 -1.11 -16.01 -21.29
N ALA A 165 -1.59 -14.79 -21.10
CA ALA A 165 -2.82 -14.31 -21.73
C ALA A 165 -2.70 -14.24 -23.27
N GLU A 166 -1.56 -13.78 -23.79
CA GLU A 166 -1.28 -13.76 -25.24
C GLU A 166 -1.21 -15.17 -25.83
N GLN A 167 -0.57 -16.11 -25.13
CA GLN A 167 -0.49 -17.50 -25.56
C GLN A 167 -1.87 -18.17 -25.54
N GLN A 168 -2.70 -17.86 -24.54
CA GLN A 168 -4.05 -18.38 -24.41
C GLN A 168 -4.96 -17.85 -25.53
N MET A 169 -4.88 -16.56 -25.87
CA MET A 169 -5.57 -16.00 -27.04
C MET A 169 -5.12 -16.64 -28.35
N MET A 170 -3.81 -16.89 -28.54
CA MET A 170 -3.33 -17.58 -29.74
C MET A 170 -3.84 -19.01 -29.85
N MET A 171 -3.90 -19.75 -28.74
CA MET A 171 -4.46 -21.10 -28.73
C MET A 171 -5.97 -21.11 -28.99
N GLU A 172 -6.73 -20.18 -28.40
CA GLU A 172 -8.17 -20.03 -28.67
C GLU A 172 -8.42 -19.67 -30.14
N ASN A 173 -7.64 -18.75 -30.72
CA ASN A 173 -7.75 -18.42 -32.15
C ASN A 173 -7.37 -19.59 -33.05
N ALA A 174 -6.33 -20.35 -32.70
CA ALA A 174 -5.92 -21.54 -33.46
C ALA A 174 -6.96 -22.67 -33.38
N GLN A 175 -7.58 -22.88 -32.21
CA GLN A 175 -8.66 -23.86 -32.04
C GLN A 175 -9.96 -23.41 -32.73
N GLY A 176 -10.28 -22.11 -32.71
CA GLY A 176 -11.40 -21.54 -33.47
C GLY A 176 -11.23 -21.70 -34.98
N LEU A 177 -10.01 -21.48 -35.50
CA LEU A 177 -9.70 -21.73 -36.91
C LEU A 177 -9.71 -23.24 -37.25
N ALA A 178 -9.14 -24.09 -36.40
CA ALA A 178 -9.12 -25.53 -36.60
C ALA A 178 -10.54 -26.12 -36.59
N GLY A 179 -11.40 -25.71 -35.65
CA GLY A 179 -12.81 -26.11 -35.61
C GLY A 179 -13.62 -25.60 -36.81
N ALA A 180 -13.29 -24.42 -37.35
CA ALA A 180 -13.91 -23.90 -38.58
C ALA A 180 -13.45 -24.65 -39.84
N VAL A 181 -12.18 -25.03 -39.92
CA VAL A 181 -11.63 -25.83 -41.03
C VAL A 181 -12.15 -27.26 -40.98
N GLU A 182 -12.22 -27.88 -39.80
CA GLU A 182 -12.72 -29.25 -39.63
C GLU A 182 -14.23 -29.35 -39.90
N SER A 183 -15.02 -28.36 -39.48
CA SER A 183 -16.45 -28.28 -39.82
C SER A 183 -16.68 -28.03 -41.33
N MET A 184 -15.88 -27.20 -41.99
CA MET A 184 -15.92 -27.05 -43.45
C MET A 184 -15.52 -28.33 -44.19
N ASN A 185 -14.52 -29.06 -43.70
CA ASN A 185 -14.08 -30.31 -44.34
C ASN A 185 -15.09 -31.45 -44.13
N ALA A 186 -15.78 -31.49 -42.98
CA ALA A 186 -16.90 -32.41 -42.74
C ALA A 186 -18.13 -32.10 -43.61
N LEU A 187 -18.39 -30.83 -43.93
CA LEU A 187 -19.43 -30.40 -44.86
C LEU A 187 -19.07 -30.66 -46.34
N GLY A 188 -17.79 -30.54 -46.71
CA GLY A 188 -17.31 -30.80 -48.08
C GLY A 188 -17.19 -32.28 -48.45
N GLY A 189 -16.98 -33.16 -47.46
CA GLY A 189 -16.82 -34.61 -47.68
C GLY A 189 -18.12 -35.37 -48.00
N GLN A 190 -19.29 -34.76 -47.84
CA GLN A 190 -20.59 -35.46 -47.97
C GLN A 190 -21.31 -35.20 -49.32
N GLY A 191 -20.72 -34.43 -50.24
CA GLY A 191 -21.37 -34.01 -51.51
C GLY A 191 -20.92 -34.73 -52.80
N GLY A 192 -20.03 -35.74 -52.72
CA GLY A 192 -19.25 -36.19 -53.89
C GLY A 192 -19.50 -37.60 -54.44
N GLY A 193 -20.61 -38.28 -54.13
CA GLY A 193 -20.80 -39.66 -54.58
C GLY A 193 -22.24 -40.05 -54.90
N GLY A 194 -22.66 -39.87 -56.16
CA GLY A 194 -23.89 -40.51 -56.64
C GLY A 194 -24.52 -39.88 -57.88
N THR A 195 -23.88 -39.98 -59.05
CA THR A 195 -24.60 -39.85 -60.32
C THR A 195 -24.40 -41.09 -61.20
N THR A 196 -25.56 -41.65 -61.56
CA THR A 196 -25.94 -42.27 -62.84
C THR A 196 -25.31 -43.61 -63.23
N GLN A 197 -26.16 -44.65 -63.21
CA GLN A 197 -26.33 -45.52 -64.39
C GLN A 197 -27.77 -46.03 -64.43
N GLY A 198 -28.45 -45.69 -65.53
CA GLY A 198 -29.60 -46.42 -66.06
C GLY A 198 -29.14 -47.39 -67.13
#